data_AF-S4MWL0-F1
#
_entry.id   AF-S4MWL0-F1
#
_cell.length_a   1.000
_cell.length_b   1.000
_cell.length_c   1.000
_cell.angle_alpha   90.00
_cell.angle_beta   90.00
_cell.angle_gamma   90.00
#
_symmetry.space_group_name_H-M   'P 1'
#
loop_
_entity.id
_entity.type
_entity.pdbx_description
1 polymer ?
#
loop_
_entity_poly.entity_id
_entity_poly.type
_entity_poly.pdbx_seq_one_letter_code
_entity_poly.pdbx_strand_id
1 'polypeptide(L)'
;MTTALLERLRPAERRALFAHERVHLAARHDRFLLAVQLAARANPFLRPLRTAVAYTAERWADEEAARAIGSRRTVARAIGTAALVSRGTPAPTLAGLAAPGPVPRRVAALLGPPPAVRAWPPVSTSVGLAAWGAAAGTAVSAMSSANSAVTMVLILHAATPL
;
A
#
# COMPACT_ATOMS: atom_id res chain seq x y z
N MET A 1 -11.33 5.68 -12.14
CA MET A 1 -10.83 5.80 -13.52
C MET A 1 -11.49 7.00 -14.18
N THR A 2 -10.74 7.95 -14.72
CA THR A 2 -11.31 9.07 -15.50
C THR A 2 -11.17 8.79 -16.99
N THR A 3 -12.11 9.27 -17.80
CA THR A 3 -12.07 9.11 -19.27
C THR A 3 -10.80 9.72 -19.85
N ALA A 4 -10.40 10.89 -19.35
CA ALA A 4 -9.15 11.57 -19.72
C ALA A 4 -7.89 10.72 -19.46
N LEU A 5 -7.87 9.92 -18.38
CA LEU A 5 -6.76 9.00 -18.13
C LEU A 5 -6.73 7.86 -19.15
N LEU A 6 -7.87 7.28 -19.46
CA LEU A 6 -7.97 6.16 -20.42
C LEU A 6 -7.57 6.59 -21.84
N GLU A 7 -7.89 7.82 -22.23
CA GLU A 7 -7.50 8.40 -23.54
C GLU A 7 -5.99 8.64 -23.68
N ARG A 8 -5.27 8.80 -22.57
CA ARG A 8 -3.81 9.01 -22.56
C ARG A 8 -3.01 7.71 -22.50
N LEU A 9 -3.68 6.58 -22.22
CA LEU A 9 -3.03 5.28 -22.08
C LEU A 9 -3.08 4.47 -23.37
N ARG A 10 -1.93 3.92 -23.77
CA ARG A 10 -1.85 2.97 -24.88
C ARG A 10 -2.66 1.71 -24.55
N PRO A 11 -3.10 0.91 -25.56
CA PRO A 11 -3.92 -0.28 -25.31
C PRO A 11 -3.31 -1.26 -24.29
N ALA A 12 -1.99 -1.49 -24.34
CA ALA A 12 -1.30 -2.35 -23.36
C ALA A 12 -1.24 -1.74 -21.96
N GLU A 13 -1.13 -0.42 -21.85
CA GLU A 13 -1.12 0.30 -20.57
C GLU A 13 -2.51 0.34 -19.93
N ARG A 14 -3.57 0.46 -20.74
CA ARG A 14 -4.96 0.31 -20.28
C ARG A 14 -5.21 -1.08 -19.69
N ARG A 15 -4.77 -2.14 -20.39
CA ARG A 15 -4.87 -3.51 -19.87
C ARG A 15 -4.11 -3.68 -18.55
N ALA A 16 -2.91 -3.11 -18.46
CA ALA A 16 -2.13 -3.13 -17.23
C ALA A 16 -2.83 -2.41 -16.07
N LEU A 17 -3.45 -1.26 -16.34
CA LEU A 17 -4.22 -0.53 -15.35
C LEU A 17 -5.44 -1.32 -14.87
N PHE A 18 -6.22 -1.90 -15.79
CA PHE A 18 -7.35 -2.76 -15.40
C PHE A 18 -6.92 -4.01 -14.63
N ALA A 19 -5.77 -4.62 -14.99
CA ALA A 19 -5.22 -5.74 -14.24
C ALA A 19 -4.86 -5.31 -12.80
N HIS A 20 -4.26 -4.13 -12.63
CA HIS A 20 -3.97 -3.55 -11.32
C HIS A 20 -5.24 -3.32 -10.49
N GLU A 21 -6.26 -2.66 -11.04
CA GLU A 21 -7.54 -2.42 -10.35
C GLU A 21 -8.24 -3.73 -9.95
N ARG A 22 -8.22 -4.75 -10.83
CA ARG A 22 -8.78 -6.07 -10.53
C ARG A 22 -8.09 -6.73 -9.33
N VAL A 23 -6.77 -6.54 -9.19
CA VAL A 23 -6.03 -7.09 -8.04
C VAL A 23 -6.43 -6.41 -6.75
N HIS A 24 -6.63 -5.09 -6.75
CA HIS A 24 -7.14 -4.39 -5.57
C HIS A 24 -8.50 -4.93 -5.11
N LEU A 25 -9.41 -5.19 -6.06
CA LEU A 25 -10.73 -5.76 -5.76
C LEU A 25 -10.62 -7.21 -5.28
N ALA A 26 -9.84 -8.04 -5.96
CA ALA A 26 -9.68 -9.46 -5.61
C ALA A 26 -9.03 -9.63 -4.23
N ALA A 27 -8.01 -8.84 -3.93
CA ALA A 27 -7.29 -8.86 -2.65
C ALA A 27 -7.95 -8.00 -1.57
N ARG A 28 -9.05 -7.30 -1.88
CA ARG A 28 -9.80 -6.42 -0.96
C ARG A 28 -8.89 -5.40 -0.24
N HIS A 29 -7.96 -4.82 -0.98
CA HIS A 29 -6.99 -3.86 -0.45
C HIS A 29 -7.66 -2.65 0.22
N ASP A 30 -8.82 -2.24 -0.28
CA ASP A 30 -9.67 -1.20 0.30
C ASP A 30 -9.94 -1.42 1.79
N ARG A 31 -10.25 -2.66 2.19
CA ARG A 31 -10.57 -2.99 3.58
C ARG A 31 -9.36 -2.82 4.49
N PHE A 32 -8.19 -3.28 4.05
CA PHE A 32 -6.95 -3.12 4.81
C PHE A 32 -6.61 -1.64 4.98
N LEU A 33 -6.74 -0.85 3.90
CA LEU A 33 -6.47 0.60 3.92
C LEU A 33 -7.43 1.34 4.85
N LEU A 34 -8.72 1.01 4.82
CA LEU A 34 -9.71 1.58 5.72
C LEU A 34 -9.39 1.26 7.19
N ALA A 35 -9.08 0.00 7.50
CA ALA A 35 -8.73 -0.43 8.84
C ALA A 35 -7.52 0.34 9.40
N VAL A 36 -6.43 0.42 8.64
CA VAL A 36 -5.24 1.16 9.09
C VAL A 36 -5.43 2.67 9.08
N GLN A 37 -6.32 3.21 8.24
CA GLN A 37 -6.66 4.63 8.25
C GLN A 37 -7.45 4.99 9.52
N LEU A 38 -8.44 4.19 9.90
CA LEU A 38 -9.19 4.37 11.14
C LEU A 38 -8.25 4.24 12.36
N ALA A 39 -7.41 3.20 12.37
CA ALA A 39 -6.43 3.02 13.43
C ALA A 39 -5.44 4.19 13.53
N ALA A 40 -4.97 4.74 12.41
CA ALA A 40 -4.06 5.89 12.41
C ALA A 40 -4.74 7.22 12.78
N ARG A 41 -6.06 7.34 12.61
CA ARG A 41 -6.84 8.49 13.12
C ARG A 41 -7.04 8.41 14.62
N ALA A 42 -7.29 7.21 15.15
CA ALA A 42 -7.48 6.98 16.56
C ALA A 42 -6.15 6.98 17.35
N ASN A 43 -5.06 6.51 16.73
CA ASN A 43 -3.71 6.57 17.27
C ASN A 43 -2.69 7.08 16.22
N PRO A 44 -2.17 8.31 16.38
CA PRO A 44 -1.16 8.87 15.47
C PRO A 44 0.13 8.03 15.32
N PHE A 45 0.50 7.23 16.32
CA PHE A 45 1.68 6.34 16.25
C PHE A 45 1.52 5.23 15.20
N LEU A 46 0.31 4.97 14.69
CA LEU A 46 0.05 4.00 13.62
C LEU A 46 0.12 4.60 12.21
N ARG A 47 0.41 5.90 12.06
CA ARG A 47 0.60 6.54 10.74
C ARG A 47 1.70 5.88 9.88
N PRO A 48 2.86 5.45 10.42
CA PRO A 48 3.86 4.72 9.65
C PRO A 48 3.31 3.39 9.12
N LEU A 49 2.52 2.67 9.92
CA LEU A 49 1.86 1.43 9.52
C LEU A 49 0.89 1.68 8.36
N ARG A 50 0.08 2.74 8.41
CA ARG A 50 -0.80 3.16 7.31
C ARG A 50 -0.02 3.35 6.01
N THR A 51 1.11 4.06 6.06
CA THR A 51 1.97 4.31 4.90
C THR A 51 2.60 3.02 4.37
N ALA A 52 3.05 2.14 5.26
CA ALA A 52 3.61 0.85 4.89
C ALA A 52 2.58 -0.04 4.19
N VAL A 53 1.38 -0.18 4.76
CA VAL A 53 0.28 -0.98 4.18
C VAL A 53 -0.18 -0.42 2.84
N ALA A 54 -0.29 0.90 2.70
CA ALA A 54 -0.58 1.53 1.42
C ALA A 54 0.47 1.18 0.36
N TYR A 55 1.74 1.35 0.69
CA TYR A 55 2.81 1.04 -0.24
C TYR A 55 2.88 -0.45 -0.61
N THR A 56 2.69 -1.36 0.35
CA THR A 56 2.73 -2.80 0.08
C THR A 56 1.54 -3.26 -0.75
N ALA A 57 0.34 -2.73 -0.52
CA ALA A 57 -0.85 -3.02 -1.34
C ALA A 57 -0.65 -2.59 -2.80
N GLU A 58 -0.13 -1.38 -3.03
CA GLU A 58 0.20 -0.89 -4.37
C GLU A 58 1.27 -1.76 -5.04
N ARG A 59 2.34 -2.11 -4.31
CA ARG A 59 3.41 -2.98 -4.82
C ARG A 59 2.91 -4.38 -5.13
N TRP A 60 2.01 -4.93 -4.34
CA TRP A 60 1.38 -6.21 -4.62
C TRP A 60 0.59 -6.13 -5.93
N ALA A 61 -0.29 -5.15 -6.06
CA ALA A 61 -1.09 -4.96 -7.27
C ALA A 61 -0.22 -4.75 -8.53
N ASP A 62 0.89 -4.01 -8.42
CA ASP A 62 1.86 -3.83 -9.51
C ASP A 62 2.49 -5.14 -9.99
N GLU A 63 2.87 -6.01 -9.05
CA GLU A 63 3.50 -7.29 -9.36
C GLU A 63 2.52 -8.28 -9.96
N GLU A 64 1.30 -8.40 -9.41
CA GLU A 64 0.26 -9.26 -9.99
C GLU A 64 -0.14 -8.79 -11.38
N ALA A 65 -0.32 -7.48 -11.57
CA ALA A 65 -0.59 -6.91 -12.90
C ALA A 65 0.57 -7.21 -13.86
N ALA A 66 1.82 -7.10 -13.41
CA ALA A 66 2.98 -7.41 -14.24
C ALA A 66 3.03 -8.88 -14.64
N ARG A 67 2.65 -9.81 -13.74
CA ARG A 67 2.50 -11.23 -14.05
C ARG A 67 1.38 -11.48 -15.04
N ALA A 68 0.20 -10.89 -14.84
CA ALA A 68 -0.95 -11.05 -15.73
C ALA A 68 -0.71 -10.48 -17.15
N ILE A 69 0.06 -9.40 -17.26
CA ILE A 69 0.40 -8.76 -18.54
C ILE A 69 1.65 -9.36 -19.18
N GLY A 70 2.49 -10.05 -18.41
CA GLY A 70 3.78 -10.58 -18.84
C GLY A 70 4.87 -9.52 -19.01
N SER A 71 4.69 -8.29 -18.50
CA SER A 71 5.68 -7.22 -18.64
C SER A 71 5.61 -6.17 -17.52
N ARG A 72 6.63 -6.19 -16.65
CA ARG A 72 6.85 -5.15 -15.60
C ARG A 72 7.02 -3.76 -16.21
N ARG A 73 7.67 -3.66 -17.38
CA ARG A 73 7.92 -2.39 -18.08
C ARG A 73 6.62 -1.75 -18.57
N THR A 74 5.65 -2.55 -19.02
CA THR A 74 4.33 -2.04 -19.42
C THR A 74 3.57 -1.46 -18.23
N VAL A 75 3.57 -2.17 -17.10
CA VAL A 75 2.96 -1.68 -15.85
C VAL A 75 3.65 -0.39 -15.35
N ALA A 76 4.98 -0.36 -15.36
CA ALA A 76 5.75 0.82 -14.96
C ALA A 76 5.41 2.06 -15.82
N ARG A 77 5.27 1.88 -17.13
CA ARG A 77 4.84 2.95 -18.04
C ARG A 77 3.41 3.38 -17.78
N ALA A 78 2.48 2.45 -17.58
CA ALA A 78 1.09 2.77 -17.25
C ALA A 78 0.99 3.63 -15.97
N ILE A 79 1.72 3.26 -14.92
CA ILE A 79 1.81 4.03 -13.65
C ILE A 79 2.43 5.41 -13.88
N GLY A 80 3.52 5.48 -14.66
CA GLY A 80 4.17 6.74 -15.01
C GLY A 80 3.23 7.69 -15.76
N THR A 81 2.55 7.20 -16.80
CA THR A 81 1.56 7.97 -17.57
C THR A 81 0.40 8.42 -16.68
N ALA A 82 -0.15 7.53 -15.84
CA ALA A 82 -1.22 7.89 -14.93
C ALA A 82 -0.83 8.99 -13.94
N ALA A 83 0.40 8.93 -13.41
CA ALA A 83 0.91 9.96 -12.52
C ALA A 83 1.11 11.30 -13.23
N LEU A 84 1.56 11.32 -14.49
CA LEU A 84 1.70 12.56 -15.26
C LEU A 84 0.33 13.19 -15.55
N VAL A 85 -0.68 12.39 -15.91
CA VAL A 85 -2.05 12.87 -16.14
C VAL A 85 -2.68 13.40 -14.84
N SER A 86 -2.40 12.75 -13.70
CA SER A 86 -2.99 13.12 -12.41
C SER A 86 -2.34 14.34 -11.75
N ARG A 87 -1.12 14.74 -12.16
CA ARG A 87 -0.43 15.94 -11.65
C ARG A 87 -1.09 17.28 -12.03
N GLY A 88 -2.21 17.26 -12.76
CA GLY A 88 -3.04 18.45 -13.02
C GLY A 88 -3.75 19.03 -11.80
N THR A 89 -3.73 18.36 -10.64
CA THR A 89 -4.24 18.91 -9.36
C THR A 89 -3.08 19.20 -8.40
N PRO A 90 -2.86 20.47 -8.00
CA PRO A 90 -1.81 20.82 -7.07
C PRO A 90 -2.22 20.41 -5.66
N ALA A 91 -1.54 19.43 -5.08
CA ALA A 91 -1.52 19.22 -3.64
C ALA A 91 -0.11 19.58 -3.13
N PRO A 92 0.01 20.36 -2.05
CA PRO A 92 1.30 20.82 -1.55
C PRO A 92 2.01 19.64 -0.88
N THR A 93 3.14 19.22 -1.41
CA THR A 93 4.05 18.34 -0.67
C THR A 93 5.33 19.10 -0.42
N LEU A 94 5.56 19.41 0.86
CA LEU A 94 6.81 19.91 1.40
C LEU A 94 7.98 19.11 0.80
N ALA A 95 8.78 19.80 0.00
CA ALA A 95 10.06 19.33 -0.49
C ALA A 95 11.04 19.28 0.69
N GLY A 96 11.21 18.10 1.28
CA GLY A 96 12.17 17.91 2.37
C GLY A 96 12.27 16.43 2.72
N LEU A 97 13.43 15.84 2.45
CA LEU A 97 13.82 14.42 2.55
C LEU A 97 13.68 13.64 1.23
N ALA A 98 14.83 13.47 0.58
CA ALA A 98 15.08 12.94 -0.76
C ALA A 98 14.75 11.44 -0.94
N ALA A 99 13.52 11.03 -0.63
CA ALA A 99 12.98 9.75 -1.10
C ALA A 99 12.21 10.00 -2.41
N PRO A 100 12.38 9.14 -3.43
CA PRO A 100 11.49 9.17 -4.59
C PRO A 100 10.05 9.09 -4.09
N GLY A 101 9.16 9.98 -4.59
CA GLY A 101 7.74 9.95 -4.23
C GLY A 101 7.12 8.56 -4.45
N PRO A 102 5.90 8.32 -3.95
CA PRO A 102 5.27 6.99 -3.95
C PRO A 102 5.25 6.34 -5.35
N VAL A 103 5.07 7.15 -6.40
CA VAL A 103 5.10 6.72 -7.81
C VAL A 103 6.53 6.38 -8.28
N PRO A 104 7.53 7.29 -8.25
CA PRO A 104 8.91 6.94 -8.58
C PRO A 104 9.45 5.68 -7.87
N ARG A 105 9.11 5.48 -6.60
CA ARG A 105 9.52 4.28 -5.84
C ARG A 105 8.94 3.00 -6.44
N ARG A 106 7.68 3.01 -6.85
CA ARG A 106 7.01 1.86 -7.50
C ARG A 106 7.57 1.57 -8.89
N VAL A 107 7.80 2.62 -9.69
CA VAL A 107 8.41 2.50 -11.02
C VAL A 107 9.81 1.91 -10.91
N ALA A 108 10.63 2.43 -9.99
CA ALA A 108 11.96 1.88 -9.74
C ALA A 108 11.90 0.39 -9.34
N ALA A 109 10.95 0.00 -8.49
CA ALA A 109 10.79 -1.39 -8.09
C ALA A 109 10.36 -2.31 -9.26
N LEU A 110 9.55 -1.83 -10.20
CA LEU A 110 9.18 -2.58 -11.40
C LEU A 110 10.33 -2.71 -12.41
N LEU A 111 11.18 -1.69 -12.52
CA LEU A 111 12.35 -1.70 -13.40
C LEU A 111 13.54 -2.45 -12.80
N GLY A 112 13.57 -2.61 -11.48
CA GLY A 112 14.53 -3.44 -10.76
C GLY A 112 14.27 -4.95 -10.91
N PRO A 113 15.16 -5.79 -10.36
CA PRO A 113 14.99 -7.23 -10.36
C PRO A 113 13.67 -7.64 -9.70
N PRO A 114 13.04 -8.74 -10.15
CA PRO A 114 11.81 -9.23 -9.56
C PRO A 114 12.00 -9.50 -8.07
N PRO A 115 10.96 -9.27 -7.23
CA PRO A 115 11.06 -9.53 -5.81
C PRO A 115 11.39 -11.00 -5.59
N ALA A 116 12.54 -11.27 -4.97
CA ALA A 116 12.86 -12.61 -4.51
C ALA A 116 11.81 -13.02 -3.46
N VAL A 117 11.25 -14.22 -3.60
CA VAL A 117 10.40 -14.81 -2.57
C VAL A 117 11.31 -15.10 -1.38
N ARG A 118 11.42 -14.14 -0.45
CA ARG A 118 12.16 -14.33 0.80
C ARG A 118 11.36 -15.29 1.66
N ALA A 119 11.79 -16.55 1.67
CA ALA A 119 11.35 -17.49 2.68
C ALA A 119 11.82 -16.99 4.04
N TRP A 120 10.90 -16.96 5.01
CA TRP A 120 11.26 -16.66 6.38
C TRP A 120 12.11 -17.81 6.95
N PRO A 121 13.10 -17.52 7.80
CA PRO A 121 13.86 -18.55 8.46
C PRO A 121 12.91 -19.49 9.22
N PRO A 122 13.14 -20.82 9.18
CA PRO A 122 12.28 -21.77 9.85
C PRO A 122 12.30 -21.53 11.36
N VAL A 123 11.14 -21.68 12.01
CA VAL A 123 10.98 -21.54 13.47
C VAL A 123 11.83 -22.52 14.28
N SER A 124 12.41 -23.55 13.64
CA SER A 124 13.37 -24.44 14.30
C SER A 124 14.72 -23.78 14.60
N THR A 125 15.01 -22.62 14.01
CA THR A 125 16.24 -21.87 14.27
C THR A 125 15.99 -20.76 15.28
N SER A 126 16.98 -20.43 16.12
CA SER A 126 16.86 -19.31 17.08
C SER A 126 16.57 -17.98 16.37
N VAL A 127 17.14 -17.77 15.18
CA VAL A 127 16.86 -16.61 14.32
C VAL A 127 15.42 -16.63 13.80
N GLY A 128 14.90 -17.80 13.41
CA GLY A 128 13.52 -17.98 13.01
C GLY A 128 12.53 -17.72 14.13
N LEU A 129 12.75 -18.30 15.31
CA LEU A 129 11.96 -18.04 16.52
C LEU A 129 11.93 -16.55 16.86
N ALA A 130 13.09 -15.88 16.85
CA ALA A 130 13.18 -14.45 17.14
C ALA A 130 12.44 -13.61 16.09
N ALA A 131 12.63 -13.90 14.80
CA ALA A 131 11.95 -13.17 13.72
C ALA A 131 10.43 -13.34 13.78
N TRP A 132 9.95 -14.58 13.88
CA TRP A 132 8.51 -14.88 13.98
C TRP A 132 7.89 -14.32 15.26
N GLY A 133 8.59 -14.44 16.39
CA GLY A 133 8.17 -13.86 17.66
C GLY A 133 8.05 -12.33 17.59
N ALA A 134 9.04 -11.65 17.01
CA ALA A 134 9.01 -10.21 16.81
C ALA A 134 7.87 -9.78 15.87
N ALA A 135 7.64 -10.53 14.79
CA ALA A 135 6.55 -10.27 13.85
C ALA A 135 5.17 -10.43 14.52
N ALA A 136 4.97 -11.54 15.22
CA ALA A 136 3.74 -11.82 15.96
C ALA A 136 3.50 -10.77 17.06
N GLY A 137 4.52 -10.45 17.85
CA GLY A 137 4.47 -9.42 18.88
C GLY A 137 4.13 -8.04 18.33
N THR A 138 4.75 -7.65 17.20
CA THR A 138 4.43 -6.40 16.50
C THR A 138 2.98 -6.39 16.02
N ALA A 139 2.50 -7.48 15.44
CA ALA A 139 1.11 -7.60 14.97
C ALA A 139 0.11 -7.50 16.13
N VAL A 140 0.32 -8.24 17.22
CA VAL A 140 -0.53 -8.19 18.43
C VAL A 140 -0.51 -6.79 19.05
N SER A 141 0.65 -6.16 19.13
CA SER A 141 0.77 -4.80 19.68
C SER A 141 0.01 -3.77 18.83
N ALA A 142 0.10 -3.88 17.50
CA ALA A 142 -0.65 -3.03 16.58
C ALA A 142 -2.18 -3.28 16.70
N MET A 143 -2.63 -4.53 16.79
CA MET A 143 -4.04 -4.87 16.97
C MET A 143 -4.58 -4.39 18.32
N SER A 144 -3.84 -4.61 19.41
CA SER A 144 -4.20 -4.13 20.75
C SER A 144 -4.28 -2.60 20.80
N SER A 145 -3.31 -1.92 20.17
CA SER A 145 -3.32 -0.46 20.06
C SER A 145 -4.52 0.05 19.25
N ALA A 146 -4.85 -0.59 18.12
CA ALA A 146 -6.02 -0.24 17.33
C ALA A 146 -7.33 -0.49 18.11
N ASN A 147 -7.45 -1.62 18.82
CA ASN A 147 -8.60 -1.94 19.64
C ASN A 147 -8.78 -0.95 20.79
N SER A 148 -7.71 -0.63 21.51
CA SER A 148 -7.72 0.39 22.59
C SER A 148 -8.16 1.76 22.07
N ALA A 149 -7.67 2.16 20.90
CA ALA A 149 -8.04 3.42 20.28
C ALA A 149 -9.53 3.47 19.87
N VAL A 150 -10.08 2.36 19.36
CA VAL A 150 -11.52 2.23 19.09
C VAL A 150 -12.33 2.32 20.38
N THR A 151 -11.93 1.59 21.42
CA THR A 151 -12.60 1.61 22.73
C THR A 151 -12.59 3.01 23.33
N MET A 152 -11.47 3.74 23.25
CA MET A 152 -11.36 5.11 23.72
C MET A 152 -12.34 6.05 22.98
N VAL A 153 -12.44 5.94 21.65
CA VAL A 153 -13.39 6.73 20.86
C VAL A 153 -14.84 6.41 21.25
N LEU A 154 -15.18 5.14 21.44
CA LEU A 154 -16.52 4.73 21.85
C LEU A 154 -16.87 5.25 23.25
N ILE A 155 -15.94 5.18 24.20
CA ILE A 155 -16.10 5.73 25.56
C ILE A 155 -16.31 7.25 25.49
N LEU A 156 -15.47 7.96 24.73
CA LEU A 156 -15.60 9.42 24.56
C LEU A 156 -16.96 9.79 23.96
N HIS A 157 -17.42 9.06 22.94
CA HIS A 157 -18.72 9.32 22.32
C HIS A 157 -19.89 9.07 23.27
N ALA A 158 -19.82 8.01 24.09
CA ALA A 158 -20.82 7.72 25.11
C ALA A 158 -20.81 8.73 26.26
N ALA A 159 -19.65 9.33 26.57
CA ALA A 159 -19.47 10.31 27.65
C ALA A 159 -19.82 11.75 27.24
N THR A 160 -19.95 12.04 25.94
CA THR A 160 -20.45 13.33 25.43
C THR A 160 -21.91 13.20 25.01
N PRO A 161 -22.89 13.47 25.91
CA PRO A 161 -24.26 13.65 25.47
C PRO A 161 -24.31 14.92 24.62
N LEU A 162 -24.76 14.79 23.37
CA LEU A 162 -25.20 15.93 22.57
C LEU A 162 -26.53 16.45 23.09
#